data_AF-G3I0K4-F1
#
_entry.id   AF-G3I0K4-F1
#
_cell.length_a   1.000
_cell.length_b   1.000
_cell.length_c   1.000
_cell.angle_alpha   90.00
_cell.angle_beta   90.00
_cell.angle_gamma   90.00
#
_symmetry.space_group_name_H-M   'P 1'
#
loop_
_entity.id
_entity.type
_entity.pdbx_description
1 polymer ?
#
loop_
_entity_poly.entity_id
_entity_poly.type
_entity_poly.pdbx_seq_one_letter_code
_entity_poly.pdbx_strand_id
1 'polypeptide(L)'
;MEVSAPFFNDPLTPLGEPGKPFSELWNYEVVEAFFLNDTTEQYLEVELCPHGQHLVLLLSGRRNVWKKELPLSFKVFRGETNWEGIAFLPWSYFPPNVTKFNSFAIHGSNDQRSYEALYPVPQHELQQGQKPDFHRLEYFKPFSFNTLLGEEWKQPESDLWLIEKPDM
;
A
#
# COMPACT_ATOMS: atom_id res chain seq x y z
N MET A 1 7.30 -2.50 -8.16
CA MET A 1 6.36 -1.38 -8.06
C MET A 1 7.13 -0.12 -8.37
N GLU A 2 6.63 0.67 -9.32
CA GLU A 2 7.21 1.95 -9.72
C GLU A 2 6.24 3.07 -9.36
N VAL A 3 6.75 4.17 -8.82
CA VAL A 3 5.99 5.36 -8.44
C VAL A 3 6.57 6.55 -9.21
N SER A 4 5.69 7.37 -9.78
CA SER A 4 6.02 8.69 -10.30
C SER A 4 4.95 9.65 -9.78
N ALA A 5 5.36 10.63 -8.97
CA ALA A 5 4.44 11.52 -8.26
C ALA A 5 5.03 12.93 -8.10
N PRO A 6 4.19 13.96 -7.89
CA PRO A 6 4.67 15.25 -7.40
C PRO A 6 5.40 15.08 -6.06
N PHE A 7 6.36 15.96 -5.79
CA PHE A 7 7.05 16.04 -4.51
C PHE A 7 6.58 17.28 -3.76
N PHE A 8 5.80 17.08 -2.71
CA PHE A 8 5.21 18.17 -1.94
C PHE A 8 6.14 18.64 -0.82
N ASN A 9 6.99 17.76 -0.30
CA ASN A 9 7.89 17.99 0.82
C ASN A 9 7.15 18.55 2.06
N ASP A 10 5.90 18.13 2.24
CA ASP A 10 5.04 18.51 3.37
C ASP A 10 4.20 17.30 3.81
N PRO A 11 4.32 16.86 5.08
CA PRO A 11 5.26 17.34 6.11
C PRO A 11 6.73 17.04 5.79
N LEU A 12 7.63 17.59 6.61
CA LEU A 12 9.06 17.31 6.54
C LEU A 12 9.37 15.81 6.65
N THR A 13 10.51 15.41 6.11
CA THR A 13 11.02 14.03 6.12
C THR A 13 10.77 13.29 7.45
N PRO A 14 10.42 11.98 7.40
CA PRO A 14 10.43 11.12 8.56
C PRO A 14 11.79 11.14 9.28
N LEU A 15 11.75 10.97 10.61
CA LEU A 15 12.94 10.92 11.46
C LEU A 15 13.79 9.64 11.28
N GLY A 16 13.27 8.63 10.57
CA GLY A 16 13.96 7.38 10.30
C GLY A 16 15.03 7.48 9.22
N GLU A 17 15.94 6.51 9.17
CA GLU A 17 16.93 6.42 8.09
C GLU A 17 16.28 6.02 6.74
N PRO A 18 16.66 6.66 5.62
CA PRO A 18 16.26 6.21 4.29
C PRO A 18 16.62 4.74 4.04
N GLY A 19 15.73 4.01 3.36
CA GLY A 19 15.88 2.58 3.08
C GLY A 19 15.55 1.65 4.26
N LYS A 20 15.05 2.20 5.38
CA LYS A 20 14.58 1.43 6.54
C LYS A 20 13.06 1.47 6.64
N PRO A 21 12.45 0.41 7.21
CA PRO A 21 11.08 0.46 7.65
C PRO A 21 10.83 1.61 8.64
N PHE A 22 9.69 2.27 8.56
CA PHE A 22 9.29 3.32 9.49
C PHE A 22 7.79 3.21 9.80
N SER A 23 7.45 2.93 11.05
CA SER A 23 6.06 2.88 11.51
C SER A 23 5.35 4.24 11.37
N GLU A 24 4.03 4.20 11.12
CA GLU A 24 3.18 5.39 10.99
C GLU A 24 3.59 6.32 9.84
N LEU A 25 4.06 5.75 8.74
CA LEU A 25 4.56 6.51 7.59
C LEU A 25 3.45 7.33 6.90
N TRP A 26 2.20 6.90 7.00
CA TRP A 26 1.00 7.68 6.63
C TRP A 26 0.91 9.07 7.27
N ASN A 27 1.66 9.36 8.35
CA ASN A 27 1.78 10.70 8.92
C ASN A 27 2.60 11.67 8.06
N TYR A 28 3.24 11.18 6.99
CA TYR A 28 4.12 11.92 6.09
C TYR A 28 3.58 11.96 4.66
N GLU A 29 4.34 12.60 3.77
CA GLU A 29 4.11 12.43 2.33
C GLU A 29 4.37 10.97 1.95
N VAL A 30 3.37 10.29 1.40
CA VAL A 30 3.44 8.86 1.15
C VAL A 30 2.52 8.44 0.00
N VAL A 31 2.93 7.42 -0.73
CA VAL A 31 2.07 6.65 -1.64
C VAL A 31 1.87 5.26 -1.05
N GLU A 32 0.63 4.80 -1.04
CA GLU A 32 0.25 3.49 -0.51
C GLU A 32 -0.36 2.62 -1.61
N ALA A 33 -0.08 1.32 -1.57
CA ALA A 33 -0.68 0.33 -2.44
C ALA A 33 -1.13 -0.89 -1.65
N PHE A 34 -2.34 -1.35 -1.95
CA PHE A 34 -2.97 -2.48 -1.28
C PHE A 34 -3.29 -3.59 -2.27
N PHE A 35 -2.88 -4.81 -1.95
CA PHE A 35 -3.15 -6.03 -2.73
C PHE A 35 -3.94 -7.00 -1.87
N LEU A 36 -5.23 -7.16 -2.18
CA LEU A 36 -6.20 -7.88 -1.35
C LEU A 36 -6.64 -9.18 -2.01
N ASN A 37 -6.65 -10.28 -1.26
CA ASN A 37 -7.53 -11.41 -1.50
C ASN A 37 -8.84 -11.16 -0.74
N ASP A 38 -9.91 -10.87 -1.46
CA ASP A 38 -11.19 -10.50 -0.87
C ASP A 38 -12.01 -11.67 -0.30
N THR A 39 -11.62 -12.90 -0.62
CA THR A 39 -12.25 -14.12 -0.06
C THR A 39 -11.69 -14.43 1.32
N THR A 40 -10.37 -14.31 1.52
CA THR A 40 -9.71 -14.58 2.80
C THR A 40 -9.52 -13.32 3.66
N GLU A 41 -9.80 -12.14 3.10
CA GLU A 41 -9.48 -10.83 3.67
C GLU A 41 -7.99 -10.66 4.04
N GLN A 42 -7.10 -11.42 3.39
CA GLN A 42 -5.66 -11.25 3.53
C GLN A 42 -5.16 -10.21 2.55
N TYR A 43 -4.34 -9.26 3.03
CA TYR A 43 -3.82 -8.22 2.16
C TYR A 43 -2.42 -7.75 2.54
N LEU A 44 -1.66 -7.43 1.49
CA LEU A 44 -0.39 -6.72 1.56
C LEU A 44 -0.65 -5.23 1.43
N GLU A 45 -0.05 -4.46 2.31
CA GLU A 45 -0.02 -2.99 2.28
C GLU A 45 1.43 -2.52 2.18
N VAL A 46 1.68 -1.61 1.24
CA VAL A 46 3.00 -1.08 0.93
C VAL A 46 2.91 0.44 0.91
N GLU A 47 3.62 1.09 1.82
CA GLU A 47 3.74 2.54 1.90
C GLU A 47 5.17 2.97 1.51
N LEU A 48 5.28 3.95 0.61
CA LEU A 48 6.54 4.44 0.06
C LEU A 48 6.61 5.96 0.19
N CYS A 49 7.63 6.45 0.90
CA CYS A 49 7.87 7.87 1.13
C CYS A 49 8.94 8.41 0.16
N PRO A 50 8.82 9.65 -0.35
CA PRO A 50 9.85 10.29 -1.18
C PRO A 50 11.19 10.48 -0.45
N HIS A 51 11.22 10.26 0.87
CA HIS A 51 12.45 10.30 1.66
C HIS A 51 13.17 8.95 1.76
N GLY A 52 12.60 7.89 1.18
CA GLY A 52 13.21 6.57 1.05
C GLY A 52 12.87 5.61 2.18
N GLN A 53 12.17 6.06 3.23
CA GLN A 53 11.55 5.17 4.21
C GLN A 53 10.36 4.46 3.55
N HIS A 54 10.05 3.28 4.08
CA HIS A 54 8.91 2.48 3.64
C HIS A 54 8.18 1.88 4.83
N LEU A 55 6.96 1.44 4.64
CA LEU A 55 6.27 0.56 5.58
C LEU A 55 5.63 -0.56 4.79
N VAL A 56 5.85 -1.80 5.21
CA VAL A 56 5.25 -2.97 4.58
C VAL A 56 4.56 -3.78 5.67
N LEU A 57 3.27 -4.02 5.47
CA LEU A 57 2.40 -4.70 6.42
C LEU A 57 1.71 -5.89 5.75
N LEU A 58 1.60 -6.99 6.49
CA LEU A 58 0.77 -8.14 6.14
C LEU A 58 -0.42 -8.20 7.11
N LEU A 59 -1.62 -8.17 6.56
CA LEU A 59 -2.87 -8.09 7.31
C LEU A 59 -3.79 -9.28 6.96
N SER A 60 -4.58 -9.74 7.93
CA SER A 60 -5.56 -10.83 7.78
C SER A 60 -6.86 -10.46 8.47
N GLY A 61 -7.80 -9.92 7.70
CA GLY A 61 -8.96 -9.18 8.21
C GLY A 61 -8.66 -7.69 8.36
N ARG A 62 -9.72 -6.87 8.33
CA ARG A 62 -9.63 -5.40 8.36
C ARG A 62 -8.82 -4.89 9.57
N ARG A 63 -7.72 -4.18 9.29
CA ARG A 63 -6.78 -3.60 10.26
C ARG A 63 -6.11 -4.61 11.20
N ASN A 64 -6.15 -5.89 10.88
CA ASN A 64 -5.53 -6.93 11.69
C ASN A 64 -4.13 -7.25 11.15
N VAL A 65 -3.16 -6.44 11.57
CA VAL A 65 -1.75 -6.60 11.21
C VAL A 65 -1.15 -7.78 11.98
N TRP A 66 -0.64 -8.79 11.27
CA TRP A 66 0.05 -9.92 11.88
C TRP A 66 1.57 -9.91 11.59
N LYS A 67 2.02 -9.13 10.60
CA LYS A 67 3.44 -8.85 10.37
C LYS A 67 3.62 -7.42 9.87
N LYS A 68 4.65 -6.73 10.36
CA LYS A 68 4.92 -5.32 10.04
C LYS A 68 6.39 -5.04 9.87
N GLU A 69 6.69 -3.87 9.29
CA GLU A 69 8.05 -3.36 9.09
C GLU A 69 8.94 -4.34 8.30
N LEU A 70 8.35 -5.03 7.31
CA LEU A 70 9.11 -5.97 6.50
C LEU A 70 10.18 -5.22 5.69
N PRO A 71 11.37 -5.82 5.50
CA PRO A 71 12.42 -5.20 4.70
C PRO A 71 12.00 -5.08 3.23
N LEU A 72 12.41 -3.99 2.59
CA LEU A 72 12.09 -3.72 1.20
C LEU A 72 13.30 -3.10 0.51
N SER A 73 13.63 -3.58 -0.70
CA SER A 73 14.59 -2.87 -1.54
C SER A 73 13.86 -1.75 -2.25
N PHE A 74 14.12 -0.51 -1.81
CA PHE A 74 13.45 0.69 -2.30
C PHE A 74 14.49 1.76 -2.66
N LYS A 75 14.40 2.27 -3.88
CA LYS A 75 15.23 3.38 -4.38
C LYS A 75 14.35 4.57 -4.69
N VAL A 76 14.83 5.77 -4.36
CA VAL A 76 14.14 7.02 -4.64
C VAL A 76 15.04 7.97 -5.40
N PHE A 77 14.45 8.62 -6.41
CA PHE A 77 15.04 9.72 -7.17
C PHE A 77 14.15 10.94 -7.00
N ARG A 78 14.61 11.96 -6.27
CA ARG A 78 13.85 13.20 -6.08
C ARG A 78 14.38 14.31 -7.00
N GLY A 79 13.45 14.98 -7.68
CA GLY A 79 13.66 16.28 -8.30
C GLY A 79 13.16 17.41 -7.40
N GLU A 80 13.02 18.61 -7.96
CA GLU A 80 12.51 19.78 -7.22
C GLU A 80 11.00 19.70 -6.97
N THR A 81 10.24 19.19 -7.94
CA THR A 81 8.76 19.17 -7.91
C THR A 81 8.16 17.78 -8.07
N ASN A 82 9.01 16.75 -8.25
CA ASN A 82 8.59 15.38 -8.47
C ASN A 82 9.54 14.40 -7.81
N TRP A 83 9.09 13.17 -7.66
CA TRP A 83 9.94 12.06 -7.27
C TRP A 83 9.53 10.78 -7.97
N GLU A 84 10.50 9.90 -8.12
CA GLU A 84 10.33 8.55 -8.64
C GLU A 84 10.78 7.54 -7.59
N GLY A 85 10.04 6.44 -7.49
CA GLY A 85 10.30 5.37 -6.54
C GLY A 85 10.33 4.02 -7.24
N ILE A 86 11.32 3.18 -6.95
CA ILE A 86 11.39 1.80 -7.45
C ILE A 86 11.51 0.86 -6.25
N ALA A 87 10.45 0.09 -6.00
CA ALA A 87 10.37 -0.88 -4.93
C ALA A 87 10.27 -2.32 -5.48
N PHE A 88 11.13 -3.20 -4.99
CA PHE A 88 11.13 -4.63 -5.33
C PHE A 88 10.35 -5.42 -4.28
N LEU A 89 9.10 -5.75 -4.59
CA LEU A 89 8.21 -6.51 -3.70
C LEU A 89 8.48 -8.02 -3.84
N PRO A 90 8.93 -8.71 -2.77
CA PRO A 90 9.06 -10.16 -2.79
C PRO A 90 7.71 -10.84 -3.01
N TRP A 91 7.67 -11.87 -3.85
CA TRP A 91 6.42 -12.63 -4.10
C TRP A 91 5.84 -13.26 -2.83
N SER A 92 6.69 -13.63 -1.88
CA SER A 92 6.26 -14.14 -0.58
C SER A 92 5.46 -13.13 0.25
N TYR A 93 5.50 -11.84 -0.07
CA TYR A 93 4.74 -10.83 0.67
C TYR A 93 3.29 -10.75 0.22
N PHE A 94 2.98 -11.17 -1.00
CA PHE A 94 1.61 -11.12 -1.52
C PHE A 94 0.79 -12.27 -0.95
N PRO A 95 -0.45 -12.02 -0.49
CA PRO A 95 -1.35 -13.10 -0.10
C PRO A 95 -1.64 -13.98 -1.32
N PRO A 96 -1.94 -15.27 -1.12
CA PRO A 96 -2.33 -16.13 -2.23
C PRO A 96 -3.56 -15.55 -2.90
N ASN A 97 -3.60 -15.56 -4.24
CA ASN A 97 -4.77 -15.16 -5.04
C ASN A 97 -5.25 -13.72 -4.74
N VAL A 98 -4.43 -12.72 -5.04
CA VAL A 98 -4.86 -11.31 -5.01
C VAL A 98 -5.96 -11.09 -6.06
N THR A 99 -7.11 -10.61 -5.61
CA THR A 99 -8.31 -10.36 -6.42
C THR A 99 -8.69 -8.89 -6.51
N LYS A 100 -8.19 -8.04 -5.62
CA LYS A 100 -8.55 -6.64 -5.53
C LYS A 100 -7.34 -5.74 -5.26
N PHE A 101 -7.45 -4.48 -5.72
CA PHE A 101 -6.43 -3.47 -5.57
C PHE A 101 -7.02 -2.09 -5.26
N ASN A 102 -6.27 -1.30 -4.50
CA ASN A 102 -6.42 0.15 -4.44
C ASN A 102 -5.07 0.79 -4.16
N SER A 103 -4.95 2.08 -4.43
CA SER A 103 -3.78 2.88 -4.08
C SER A 103 -4.18 4.25 -3.60
N PHE A 104 -3.35 4.81 -2.73
CA PHE A 104 -3.62 6.08 -2.07
C PHE A 104 -2.39 6.98 -2.10
N ALA A 105 -2.62 8.27 -1.91
CA ALA A 105 -1.55 9.22 -1.65
C ALA A 105 -1.97 10.15 -0.51
N ILE A 106 -1.01 10.46 0.36
CA ILE A 106 -1.17 11.43 1.45
C ILE A 106 -0.06 12.47 1.31
N HIS A 107 -0.41 13.74 1.42
CA HIS A 107 0.54 14.86 1.44
C HIS A 107 -0.09 16.06 2.14
N GLY A 108 0.72 17.07 2.43
CA GLY A 108 0.30 18.26 3.14
C GLY A 108 0.17 18.07 4.65
N SER A 109 0.24 19.18 5.37
CA SER A 109 0.11 19.21 6.84
C SER A 109 -1.15 19.93 7.33
N ASN A 110 -1.63 19.55 8.51
CA ASN A 110 -2.75 20.20 9.22
C ASN A 110 -3.99 20.35 8.31
N ASP A 111 -4.53 21.57 8.20
CA ASP A 111 -5.71 21.90 7.40
C ASP A 111 -5.48 21.76 5.89
N GLN A 112 -4.22 21.62 5.43
CA GLN A 112 -3.87 21.39 4.02
C GLN A 112 -3.59 19.92 3.71
N ARG A 113 -3.76 19.03 4.69
CA ARG A 113 -3.53 17.60 4.49
C ARG A 113 -4.56 17.01 3.54
N SER A 114 -4.06 16.37 2.50
CA SER A 114 -4.83 15.79 1.41
C SER A 114 -4.73 14.27 1.45
N TYR A 115 -5.84 13.63 1.06
CA TYR A 115 -5.98 12.18 1.01
C TYR A 115 -6.59 11.83 -0.36
N GLU A 116 -5.82 11.15 -1.18
CA GLU A 116 -6.20 10.78 -2.53
C GLU A 116 -6.33 9.26 -2.65
N ALA A 117 -7.21 8.80 -3.52
CA ALA A 117 -7.45 7.39 -3.77
C ALA A 117 -7.65 7.14 -5.26
N LEU A 118 -7.04 6.07 -5.79
CA LEU A 118 -7.32 5.62 -7.15
C LEU A 118 -8.78 5.20 -7.31
N TYR A 119 -9.30 4.47 -6.32
CA TYR A 119 -10.70 4.10 -6.23
C TYR A 119 -11.29 4.68 -4.93
N PRO A 120 -11.85 5.91 -4.98
CA PRO A 120 -12.39 6.56 -3.80
C PRO A 120 -13.74 5.98 -3.38
N VAL A 121 -14.12 6.25 -2.13
CA VAL A 121 -15.49 6.06 -1.64
C VAL A 121 -16.43 6.92 -2.51
N PRO A 122 -17.54 6.36 -3.03
CA PRO A 122 -18.51 7.13 -3.80
C PRO A 122 -19.03 8.33 -3.00
N GLN A 123 -19.12 9.50 -3.64
CA GLN A 123 -19.45 10.75 -2.96
C GLN A 123 -20.79 10.71 -2.21
N HIS A 124 -21.76 9.95 -2.71
CA HIS A 124 -23.07 9.80 -2.08
C HIS A 124 -23.06 8.90 -0.82
N GLU A 125 -21.98 8.14 -0.61
CA GLU A 125 -21.77 7.32 0.59
C GLU A 125 -20.92 8.06 1.66
N LEU A 126 -20.40 9.25 1.33
CA LEU A 126 -19.64 10.08 2.27
C LEU A 126 -20.58 10.76 3.27
N GLN A 127 -20.21 10.66 4.54
CA GLN A 127 -20.90 11.35 5.63
C GLN A 127 -20.18 12.66 6.00
N GLN A 128 -20.95 13.66 6.43
CA GLN A 128 -20.36 14.91 6.91
C GLN A 128 -19.46 14.63 8.13
N GLY A 129 -18.22 15.12 8.08
CA GLY A 129 -17.23 14.89 9.14
C GLY A 129 -16.60 13.49 9.14
N GLN A 130 -16.89 12.66 8.14
CA GLN A 130 -16.22 11.37 7.96
C GLN A 130 -14.72 11.58 7.77
N LYS A 131 -13.92 10.84 8.56
CA LYS A 131 -12.47 10.83 8.42
C LYS A 131 -12.05 9.85 7.32
N PRO A 132 -10.91 10.11 6.63
CA PRO A 132 -10.31 9.15 5.71
C PRO A 132 -10.08 7.79 6.39
N ASP A 133 -10.42 6.72 5.68
CA ASP A 133 -10.16 5.34 6.11
C ASP A 133 -9.81 4.50 4.89
N PHE A 134 -8.52 4.21 4.70
CA PHE A 134 -8.01 3.47 3.55
C PHE A 134 -8.23 1.96 3.67
N HIS A 135 -8.64 1.47 4.85
CA HIS A 135 -9.00 0.07 5.08
C HIS A 135 -10.49 -0.23 4.82
N ARG A 136 -11.20 0.62 4.07
CA ARG A 136 -12.53 0.31 3.53
C ARG A 136 -12.40 -0.59 2.30
N LEU A 137 -12.05 -1.85 2.57
CA LEU A 137 -11.75 -2.89 1.58
C LEU A 137 -12.88 -3.09 0.55
N GLU A 138 -14.11 -2.77 0.91
CA GLU A 138 -15.29 -2.87 0.04
C GLU A 138 -15.20 -2.01 -1.24
N TYR A 139 -14.38 -0.95 -1.26
CA TYR A 139 -14.21 -0.10 -2.46
C TYR A 139 -13.05 -0.49 -3.36
N PHE A 140 -12.23 -1.46 -2.94
CA PHE A 140 -11.12 -1.92 -3.77
C PHE A 140 -11.70 -2.56 -5.05
N LYS A 141 -11.04 -2.34 -6.18
CA LYS A 141 -11.54 -2.81 -7.48
C LYS A 141 -10.89 -4.11 -7.90
N PRO A 142 -11.56 -4.91 -8.76
CA PRO A 142 -11.00 -6.15 -9.28
C PRO A 142 -9.61 -5.93 -9.87
N PHE A 143 -8.69 -6.82 -9.53
CA PHE A 143 -7.31 -6.82 -9.99
C PHE A 143 -6.84 -8.27 -10.15
N SER A 144 -6.00 -8.51 -11.14
CA SER A 144 -5.34 -9.79 -11.34
C SER A 144 -3.96 -9.54 -11.92
N PHE A 145 -2.93 -10.19 -11.38
CA PHE A 145 -1.59 -10.11 -11.95
C PHE A 145 -1.50 -10.67 -13.37
N ASN A 146 -2.40 -11.58 -13.75
CA ASN A 146 -2.44 -12.15 -15.10
C ASN A 146 -2.72 -11.10 -16.18
N THR A 147 -3.40 -9.99 -15.83
CA THR A 147 -3.59 -8.88 -16.77
C THR A 147 -2.29 -8.13 -17.08
N LEU A 148 -1.30 -8.23 -16.19
CA LEU A 148 0.01 -7.57 -16.31
C LEU A 148 1.11 -8.53 -16.78
N LEU A 149 1.07 -9.79 -16.33
CA LEU A 149 2.13 -10.78 -16.49
C LEU A 149 1.79 -11.90 -17.50
N GLY A 150 0.58 -11.88 -18.04
CA GLY A 150 0.07 -12.86 -19.01
C GLY A 150 -0.83 -13.93 -18.39
N GLU A 151 -1.74 -14.49 -19.19
CA GLU A 151 -2.77 -15.42 -18.74
C GLU A 151 -2.21 -16.71 -18.12
N GLU A 152 -1.08 -17.21 -18.63
CA GLU A 152 -0.41 -18.42 -18.14
C GLU A 152 0.43 -18.21 -16.87
N TRP A 153 0.58 -16.95 -16.43
CA TRP A 153 1.36 -16.66 -15.24
C TRP A 153 0.67 -17.21 -13.99
N LYS A 154 1.47 -17.81 -13.10
CA LYS A 154 1.00 -18.31 -11.80
C LYS A 154 1.77 -17.62 -10.70
N GLN A 155 1.03 -17.14 -9.70
CA GLN A 155 1.64 -16.54 -8.52
C GLN A 155 2.53 -17.56 -7.81
N PRO A 156 3.80 -17.23 -7.53
CA PRO A 156 4.66 -18.07 -6.70
C PRO A 156 4.06 -18.24 -5.30
N GLU A 157 4.25 -19.42 -4.71
CA GLU A 157 3.82 -19.68 -3.34
C GLU A 157 4.53 -18.75 -2.35
N SER A 158 3.81 -18.39 -1.29
CA SER A 158 4.36 -17.66 -0.16
C SER A 158 4.54 -18.59 1.03
N ASP A 159 5.70 -18.52 1.65
CA ASP A 159 6.02 -19.14 2.94
C ASP A 159 5.53 -18.32 4.14
N LEU A 160 5.04 -17.10 3.90
CA LEU A 160 4.58 -16.20 4.96
C LEU A 160 3.09 -16.37 5.27
N TRP A 161 2.27 -16.59 4.25
CA TRP A 161 0.83 -16.74 4.40
C TRP A 161 0.51 -18.19 4.74
N LEU A 162 0.29 -18.46 6.03
CA LEU A 162 -0.26 -19.75 6.44
C LEU A 162 -1.63 -19.89 5.80
N ILE A 163 -1.75 -20.85 4.88
CA ILE A 163 -3.05 -21.32 4.40
C ILE A 163 -3.68 -21.98 5.62
N GLU A 164 -4.63 -21.32 6.27
CA GLU A 164 -5.63 -22.07 7.03
C GLU A 164 -6.27 -23.00 6.01
N LYS A 165 -5.86 -24.28 6.02
CA LYS A 165 -6.59 -25.30 5.28
C LYS A 165 -8.01 -25.23 5.85
N PRO A 166 -9.05 -25.06 5.03
CA PRO A 166 -10.40 -25.29 5.52
C PRO A 166 -10.39 -26.72 6.07
N ASP A 167 -10.83 -26.89 7.31
CA ASP A 167 -10.98 -28.21 7.91
C ASP A 167 -11.72 -29.11 6.91
N MET A 168 -11.13 -30.28 6.62
CA MET A 168 -11.66 -31.29 5.72
C MET A 168 -13.05 -31.77 6.14
#